data_AF-A0A9D8WWF8-F1
#
_entry.id   AF-A0A9D8WWF8-F1
#
_cell.length_a   1.000
_cell.length_b   1.000
_cell.length_c   1.000
_cell.angle_alpha   90.00
_cell.angle_beta   90.00
_cell.angle_gamma   90.00
#
_symmetry.space_group_name_H-M   'P 1'
#
loop_
_entity.id
_entity.type
_entity.pdbx_description
1 polymer ?
#
loop_
_entity_poly.entity_id
_entity_poly.type
_entity_poly.pdbx_seq_one_letter_code
_entity_poly.pdbx_strand_id
1 'polypeptide(L)' 'MNDSAAWKPTLLWHAKVFGVLLACCTAAYFVLAYATAKLPAPYQKRQPAPEATPWLNR' A
#
# COMPACT_ATOMS: atom_id res chain seq x y z
N MET A 1 43.95 -15.91 0.04
CA MET A 1 42.59 -16.03 -0.52
C MET A 1 41.68 -15.30 0.45
N ASN A 2 41.12 -14.16 0.05
CA ASN A 2 40.11 -13.49 0.85
C ASN A 2 38.80 -14.24 0.62
N ASP A 3 38.51 -15.19 1.51
CA ASP A 3 37.22 -15.87 1.56
C ASP A 3 36.18 -14.87 2.07
N SER A 4 35.67 -14.04 1.16
CA SER A 4 34.48 -13.24 1.39
C SER A 4 33.33 -14.21 1.63
N ALA A 5 33.09 -14.57 2.90
CA ALA A 5 31.98 -15.43 3.27
C ALA A 5 30.69 -14.84 2.68
N ALA A 6 30.11 -15.55 1.72
CA ALA A 6 28.89 -15.11 1.07
C ALA A 6 27.81 -14.94 2.14
N TRP A 7 27.24 -13.74 2.21
CA TRP A 7 26.20 -13.44 3.19
C TRP A 7 24.96 -14.32 2.92
N LYS A 8 24.55 -15.11 3.92
CA LYS A 8 23.41 -16.02 3.85
C LYS A 8 22.40 -15.63 4.93
N PRO A 9 21.40 -14.80 4.60
CA PRO A 9 20.39 -14.41 5.57
C PRO A 9 19.56 -15.61 6.05
N THR A 10 19.25 -15.64 7.34
CA THR A 10 18.40 -16.68 7.93
C THR A 10 16.93 -16.46 7.59
N LEU A 11 16.09 -17.48 7.75
CA LEU A 11 14.63 -17.34 7.56
C LEU A 11 14.02 -16.26 8.47
N LEU A 12 14.53 -16.13 9.70
CA LEU A 12 14.12 -15.07 10.62
C LEU A 12 14.44 -13.67 10.09
N TRP A 13 15.59 -13.51 9.42
CA TRP A 13 15.96 -12.25 8.79
C TRP A 13 14.98 -11.89 7.66
N HIS A 14 14.63 -12.86 6.81
CA HIS A 14 13.65 -12.65 5.74
C HIS A 14 12.26 -12.31 6.30
N ALA A 15 11.80 -13.04 7.31
CA ALA A 15 10.50 -12.78 7.95
C ALA A 15 10.43 -11.37 8.54
N LYS A 16 11.51 -10.90 9.17
CA LYS A 16 11.62 -9.52 9.66
C LYS A 16 11.53 -8.51 8.52
N VAL A 17 12.30 -8.71 7.44
CA VAL A 17 12.30 -7.81 6.29
C VAL A 17 10.93 -7.77 5.63
N PHE A 18 10.29 -8.91 5.40
CA PHE A 18 8.94 -8.97 4.86
C PHE A 18 7.90 -8.34 5.80
N GLY A 19 8.03 -8.54 7.11
CA GLY A 19 7.16 -7.90 8.09
C GLY A 19 7.29 -6.36 8.06
N VAL A 20 8.51 -5.85 8.00
CA VAL A 20 8.77 -4.40 7.87
C VAL A 20 8.22 -3.88 6.55
N LEU A 21 8.49 -4.56 5.44
CA LEU A 21 8.00 -4.16 4.13
C LEU A 21 6.47 -4.11 4.09
N LEU A 22 5.82 -5.14 4.61
CA LEU A 22 4.37 -5.20 4.72
C LEU A 22 3.84 -4.04 5.55
N ALA A 23 4.41 -3.79 6.74
CA ALA A 23 4.02 -2.67 7.59
C ALA A 23 4.18 -1.32 6.88
N CYS A 24 5.29 -1.11 6.15
CA CYS A 24 5.52 0.10 5.37
C CYS A 24 4.47 0.27 4.25
N CYS A 25 4.17 -0.80 3.49
CA CYS A 25 3.16 -0.75 2.44
C CYS A 25 1.76 -0.48 3.00
N THR A 26 1.41 -1.13 4.11
CA THR A 26 0.13 -0.91 4.80
C THR A 26 0.02 0.53 5.29
N ALA A 27 1.05 1.05 5.96
CA ALA A 27 1.08 2.42 6.44
C ALA A 27 0.97 3.42 5.27
N ALA A 28 1.72 3.21 4.19
CA ALA A 28 1.68 4.06 3.00
C ALA A 28 0.27 4.09 2.37
N TYR A 29 -0.38 2.93 2.26
CA TYR A 29 -1.76 2.85 1.77
C TYR A 29 -2.71 3.71 2.61
N PHE A 30 -2.66 3.57 3.94
CA PHE A 30 -3.54 4.34 4.82
C PHE A 30 -3.26 5.84 4.77
N VAL A 31 -1.99 6.24 4.71
CA VAL A 31 -1.60 7.64 4.56
C VAL A 31 -2.16 8.22 3.26
N LEU A 32 -2.01 7.51 2.14
CA LEU A 32 -2.54 7.93 0.85
C LEU A 32 -4.07 7.93 0.83
N ALA A 33 -4.72 6.93 1.41
CA ALA A 33 -6.18 6.88 1.53
C ALA A 33 -6.71 8.05 2.35
N TYR A 34 -6.05 8.38 3.46
CA TYR A 34 -6.38 9.53 4.28
C TYR A 34 -6.16 10.85 3.54
N ALA A 35 -4.99 11.02 2.91
CA ALA A 35 -4.66 12.22 2.15
C ALA A 35 -5.66 12.45 0.99
N THR A 36 -5.99 11.39 0.24
CA THR A 36 -6.95 11.47 -0.88
C THR A 36 -8.38 11.76 -0.41
N ALA A 37 -8.76 11.31 0.79
CA ALA A 37 -10.06 11.66 1.37
C ALA A 37 -10.16 13.13 1.81
N LYS A 38 -9.02 13.79 2.07
CA LYS A 38 -8.95 15.20 2.49
C LYS A 38 -8.74 16.18 1.34
N LEU A 39 -8.64 15.70 0.10
CA LEU A 39 -8.44 16.58 -1.04
C LEU A 39 -9.63 17.54 -1.22
N PRO A 40 -9.38 18.83 -1.50
CA PRO A 40 -10.44 19.77 -1.82
C PRO A 40 -11.07 19.43 -3.18
N ALA A 41 -12.28 19.93 -3.43
CA ALA A 41 -12.88 19.87 -4.77
C ALA A 41 -11.91 20.49 -5.80
N PRO A 42 -11.77 19.92 -7.01
CA PRO A 42 -12.58 18.87 -7.63
C PRO A 42 -12.08 17.43 -7.40
N TYR A 43 -10.98 17.23 -6.66
CA TYR A 43 -10.31 15.93 -6.53
C TYR A 43 -10.92 15.00 -5.48
N GLN A 44 -12.02 15.43 -4.85
CA GLN A 44 -12.81 14.56 -3.99
C GLN A 44 -13.30 13.36 -4.79
N LYS A 45 -13.24 12.18 -4.18
CA LYS A 45 -13.87 10.97 -4.73
C LYS A 45 -15.36 11.26 -4.91
N ARG A 46 -15.78 11.50 -6.15
CA ARG A 46 -17.20 11.61 -6.49
C ARG A 46 -17.78 10.21 -6.56
N GLN A 47 -18.87 9.98 -5.85
CA GLN A 47 -19.74 8.87 -6.21
C GLN A 47 -20.36 9.19 -7.58
N PRO A 48 -20.27 8.29 -8.56
CA PRO A 48 -21.00 8.47 -9.81
C PRO A 48 -22.49 8.60 -9.50
N ALA A 49 -23.18 9.47 -10.23
CA ALA A 49 -24.60 9.65 -10.00
C ALA A 49 -25.33 8.31 -10.28
N PRO A 50 -26.26 7.87 -9.42
CA PRO A 50 -26.94 6.59 -9.56
C PRO A 50 -27.62 6.41 -10.93
N GLU A 51 -28.15 7.50 -11.49
CA GLU A 51 -28.75 7.56 -12.81
C GLU A 51 -27.74 7.37 -13.96
N ALA A 52 -26.47 7.74 -13.74
CA ALA A 52 -25.41 7.65 -14.73
C ALA A 52 -24.73 6.27 -14.76
N THR A 53 -24.80 5.51 -13.65
CA THR A 53 -24.16 4.18 -13.54
C THR A 53 -25.09 3.13 -12.90
N PRO A 54 -26.22 2.80 -13.54
CA PRO A 54 -27.19 1.84 -12.98
C PRO A 54 -26.64 0.42 -12.81
N TRP A 55 -25.59 0.05 -13.55
CA TRP A 55 -24.93 -1.26 -13.45
C TRP A 55 -24.03 -1.42 -12.21
N LEU A 56 -23.74 -0.34 -11.47
CA LEU A 56 -22.82 -0.36 -10.33
C LEU A 56 -23.47 -0.85 -9.02
N ASN A 57 -24.80 -0.79 -8.91
CA ASN A 57 -25.57 -1.09 -7.70
C ASN A 57 -26.54 -2.28 -7.87
N ARG A 58 -26.18 -3.27 -8.70
CA ARG A 58 -27.01 -4.47 -8.90
C ARG A 58 -26.89 -5.46 -7.74
#